data_AF-A0A9D6V3Q2-F1
#
_entry.id   AF-A0A9D6V3Q2-F1
#
_cell.length_a   1.000
_cell.length_b   1.000
_cell.length_c   1.000
_cell.angle_alpha   90.00
_cell.angle_beta   90.00
_cell.angle_gamma   90.00
#
_symmetry.space_group_name_H-M   'P 1'
#
loop_
_entity.id
_entity.type
_entity.pdbx_description
1 polymer ?
#
loop_
_entity_poly.entity_id
_entity_poly.type
_entity_poly.pdbx_seq_one_letter_code
_entity_poly.pdbx_strand_id
1 'polypeptide(L)' 'MSSLFKEFSDTYAEFKRQFPKHPLVEELRSRISRGKFPSDEWLRSRTKVMRDLMAPVWGRSQSTESQSPSDYSDVA' A
#
# COMPACT_ATOMS: atom_id res chain seq x y z
N MET A 1 4.80 7.50 -17.70
CA MET A 1 4.19 8.04 -16.47
C MET A 1 2.90 7.29 -16.20
N SER A 2 2.76 6.59 -15.07
CA SER A 2 1.47 5.99 -14.69
C SER A 2 0.53 7.11 -14.22
N SER A 3 -0.70 7.14 -14.73
CA SER A 3 -1.73 8.06 -14.25
C SER A 3 -2.01 7.79 -12.77
N LEU A 4 -2.24 8.83 -11.96
CA LEU A 4 -2.64 8.72 -10.55
C LEU A 4 -3.88 7.83 -10.38
N PHE A 5 -4.78 7.88 -11.36
CA PHE A 5 -5.96 7.03 -11.38
C PHE A 5 -5.62 5.56 -11.57
N LYS A 6 -4.62 5.25 -12.40
CA LYS A 6 -4.14 3.88 -12.61
C LYS A 6 -3.51 3.34 -11.31
N GLU A 7 -2.65 4.12 -10.68
CA GLU A 7 -1.99 3.75 -9.43
C GLU A 7 -2.99 3.50 -8.30
N PHE A 8 -4.01 4.36 -8.18
CA PHE A 8 -5.11 4.17 -7.24
C PHE A 8 -5.92 2.89 -7.54
N SER A 9 -6.25 2.66 -8.81
CA SER A 9 -7.05 1.50 -9.23
C SER A 9 -6.32 0.18 -8.96
N ASP A 10 -5.03 0.12 -9.29
CA ASP A 10 -4.17 -1.04 -9.05
C ASP A 10 -4.08 -1.32 -7.54
N THR A 11 -3.82 -0.28 -6.74
CA THR A 11 -3.74 -0.40 -5.27
C THR A 11 -5.09 -0.80 -4.64
N TYR A 12 -6.19 -0.26 -5.13
CA TYR A 12 -7.54 -0.60 -4.66
C TYR A 12 -7.91 -2.06 -4.96
N ALA A 13 -7.59 -2.55 -6.15
CA ALA A 13 -7.84 -3.94 -6.52
C ALA A 13 -7.07 -4.91 -5.61
N GLU A 14 -5.82 -4.59 -5.29
CA GLU A 14 -5.00 -5.40 -4.40
C GLU A 14 -5.47 -5.32 -2.94
N PHE A 15 -5.78 -4.12 -2.44
CA PHE A 15 -6.32 -3.90 -1.11
C PHE A 15 -7.64 -4.66 -0.91
N LYS A 16 -8.55 -4.61 -1.88
CA LYS A 16 -9.82 -5.35 -1.86
C LYS A 16 -9.60 -6.87 -1.85
N ARG A 17 -8.59 -7.37 -2.57
CA ARG A 17 -8.26 -8.81 -2.60
C ARG A 17 -7.79 -9.29 -1.23
N GLN A 18 -6.96 -8.50 -0.55
CA GLN A 18 -6.43 -8.86 0.78
C GLN A 18 -7.46 -8.62 1.89
N PHE A 19 -8.23 -7.54 1.82
CA PHE A 19 -9.15 -7.10 2.86
C PHE A 19 -10.57 -6.87 2.31
N PRO A 20 -11.26 -7.91 1.80
CA PRO A 20 -12.54 -7.76 1.12
C PRO A 20 -13.68 -7.24 2.02
N LYS A 21 -13.57 -7.42 3.34
CA LYS A 21 -14.56 -6.97 4.34
C LYS A 21 -14.16 -5.68 5.06
N HIS A 22 -13.10 -5.00 4.62
CA HIS A 22 -12.63 -3.79 5.30
C HIS A 22 -13.56 -2.60 5.01
N PRO A 23 -13.95 -1.80 6.02
CA PRO A 23 -14.89 -0.69 5.85
C PRO A 23 -14.43 0.35 4.82
N LEU A 24 -13.10 0.52 4.67
CA LEU A 24 -12.52 1.38 3.64
C LEU A 24 -12.91 0.98 2.21
N VAL A 25 -13.10 -0.31 1.92
CA VAL A 25 -13.51 -0.78 0.58
C VAL A 25 -14.90 -0.27 0.23
N GLU A 26 -15.83 -0.34 1.20
CA GLU A 26 -17.20 0.15 1.06
C GLU A 26 -17.25 1.68 0.98
N GLU A 27 -16.44 2.39 1.77
CA GLU A 27 -16.33 3.85 1.69
C GLU A 27 -15.85 4.30 0.30
N LEU A 28 -14.80 3.68 -0.22
CA LEU A 28 -14.25 3.99 -1.54
C LEU A 28 -15.26 3.68 -2.64
N ARG A 29 -15.92 2.51 -2.57
CA ARG A 29 -16.97 2.12 -3.52
C ARG A 29 -18.11 3.13 -3.52
N SER A 30 -18.61 3.49 -2.34
CA SER A 30 -19.70 4.46 -2.19
C SER A 30 -19.35 5.83 -2.77
N ARG A 31 -18.11 6.31 -2.56
CA ARG A 31 -17.66 7.57 -3.16
C ARG A 31 -17.56 7.51 -4.69
N ILE A 32 -17.00 6.44 -5.23
CA ILE A 32 -16.88 6.26 -6.69
C ILE A 32 -18.28 6.19 -7.32
N SER A 33 -19.20 5.42 -6.72
CA SER A 33 -20.58 5.29 -7.19
C SER A 33 -21.38 6.60 -7.14
N ARG A 34 -21.02 7.54 -6.26
CA ARG A 34 -21.64 8.87 -6.18
C ARG A 34 -21.20 9.82 -7.31
N GLY A 35 -20.33 9.37 -8.23
CA GLY A 35 -19.97 10.12 -9.44
C GLY A 35 -19.14 11.39 -9.20
N LYS A 36 -18.71 11.64 -7.96
CA LYS A 36 -17.72 12.69 -7.70
C LYS A 36 -16.35 12.18 -8.15
N PHE A 37 -15.88 12.69 -9.28
CA PHE A 37 -14.52 12.42 -9.75
C PHE A 37 -13.54 12.79 -8.63
N PRO A 38 -12.75 11.84 -8.13
CA PRO A 38 -11.79 12.13 -7.08
C PRO A 38 -10.71 13.08 -7.59
N SER A 39 -10.36 14.08 -6.80
CA SER A 39 -9.24 14.96 -7.11
C SER A 39 -7.90 14.23 -7.03
N ASP A 40 -6.88 14.73 -7.71
CA ASP A 40 -5.53 14.17 -7.68
C ASP A 40 -4.97 14.04 -6.25
N GLU A 41 -5.24 15.03 -5.41
CA GLU A 41 -4.86 15.00 -3.99
C GLU A 41 -5.57 13.87 -3.23
N TRP A 42 -6.86 13.66 -3.52
CA TRP A 42 -7.62 12.56 -2.93
C TRP A 42 -7.08 11.20 -3.37
N LEU A 43 -6.77 11.04 -4.67
CA LEU A 43 -6.18 9.82 -5.22
C LEU A 43 -4.86 9.49 -4.53
N ARG A 44 -3.97 10.48 -4.37
CA ARG A 44 -2.68 10.31 -3.67
C ARG A 44 -2.87 9.93 -2.21
N SER A 45 -3.73 10.67 -1.50
CA SER A 45 -4.00 10.44 -0.07
C SER A 45 -4.56 9.04 0.18
N ARG A 46 -5.55 8.59 -0.60
CA ARG A 46 -6.15 7.26 -0.41
C ARG A 46 -5.26 6.12 -0.86
N THR A 47 -4.48 6.32 -1.92
CA THR A 47 -3.46 5.35 -2.32
C THR A 47 -2.44 5.14 -1.21
N LYS A 48 -1.97 6.22 -0.56
CA LYS A 48 -1.06 6.12 0.58
C LYS A 48 -1.67 5.34 1.74
N VAL A 49 -2.91 5.66 2.14
CA VAL A 49 -3.60 4.94 3.22
C VAL A 49 -3.73 3.45 2.92
N MET A 50 -4.13 3.06 1.70
CA MET A 50 -4.23 1.66 1.32
C MET A 50 -2.86 0.96 1.39
N ARG A 51 -1.79 1.61 0.94
CA ARG A 51 -0.43 1.08 1.04
C ARG A 51 0.05 0.95 2.47
N ASP A 52 -0.19 1.93 3.32
CA ASP A 52 0.21 1.90 4.73
C ASP A 52 -0.50 0.75 5.47
N LEU A 53 -1.78 0.52 5.17
CA LEU A 53 -2.53 -0.62 5.71
C LEU A 53 -2.03 -1.98 5.19
N MET A 54 -1.48 -2.00 3.97
CA MET A 54 -0.84 -3.17 3.37
C MET A 54 0.65 -3.32 3.76
N ALA A 55 1.24 -2.33 4.43
CA ALA A 55 2.68 -2.28 4.71
C ALA A 55 3.22 -3.46 5.54
N PRO A 56 2.48 -4.07 6.50
CA PRO A 56 2.98 -5.29 7.14
C PRO A 56 3.13 -6.48 6.18
N VAL A 57 2.33 -6.51 5.10
CA VAL A 57 2.35 -7.56 4.06
C VAL A 57 3.43 -7.26 3.02
N TRP A 58 3.67 -5.99 2.70
CA TRP A 58 4.71 -5.54 1.75
C TRP A 58 6.10 -5.39 2.36
N GLY A 59 6.20 -5.11 3.66
CA GLY A 59 7.45 -4.91 4.40
C GLY A 59 8.25 -6.20 4.59
N ARG A 60 7.61 -7.38 4.51
CA ARG A 60 8.34 -8.66 4.52
C ARG A 60 9.21 -8.87 3.27
N SER A 61 8.99 -8.12 2.19
CA SER A 61 9.77 -8.26 0.96
C SER A 61 10.97 -7.30 0.86
N GLN A 62 11.23 -6.46 1.87
CA GLN A 62 12.39 -5.54 1.86
C GLN A 62 13.33 -5.65 3.08
N SER A 63 13.07 -6.56 4.03
CA SER A 63 13.91 -6.72 5.23
C SER A 63 14.89 -7.90 5.17
N THR A 64 15.26 -8.38 3.99
CA THR A 64 16.26 -9.46 3.83
C THR A 64 17.49 -9.01 3.04
N GLU A 65 17.99 -7.82 3.33
CA GLU A 65 19.32 -7.34 2.88
C GLU A 65 19.59 -6.09 3.74
N SER A 66 20.47 -6.03 4.74
CA SER A 66 21.71 -6.73 4.99
C SER A 66 21.99 -6.72 6.50
N GLN A 67 21.76 -7.82 7.20
CA GLN A 67 22.55 -8.13 8.40
C GLN A 67 23.62 -9.10 7.94
N SER A 68 24.78 -8.59 7.54
CA SER A 68 25.98 -9.40 7.41
C SER A 68 26.51 -9.65 8.83
N PRO A 69 26.53 -10.89 9.32
CA PRO A 69 27.21 -11.24 10.55
C PRO A 69 28.67 -11.50 10.19
N SER A 70 29.57 -10.59 10.53
CA SER A 70 30.99 -10.85 10.32
C SER A 70 31.79 -10.38 11.54
N ASP A 71 32.07 -11.40 12.35
CA ASP A 71 33.30 -11.61 13.10
C ASP A 71 33.55 -10.77 14.35
N TYR A 72 32.99 -11.31 15.43
CA TYR A 72 33.59 -11.32 16.74
C TYR A 72 34.71 -12.38 16.75
N SER A 73 35.97 -11.98 16.54
CA SER A 73 37.22 -12.74 16.82
C SER A 73 38.37 -11.78 16.49
N ASP A 74 39.41 -11.52 17.28
CA ASP A 74 40.03 -12.26 18.36
C ASP A 74 40.86 -11.23 19.17
N VAL A 75 40.79 -11.29 20.49
CA VAL A 75 41.69 -10.58 21.41
C VAL A 75 42.54 -11.64 22.10
N ALA A 76 43.82 -11.71 21.74
CA ALA A 76 44.86 -12.39 22.51
C ALA A 76 46.22 -11.72 22.26
#